data_AF-A0A1G3MFQ7-F1
#
_entry.id   AF-A0A1G3MFQ7-F1
#
_cell.length_a   1.000
_cell.length_b   1.000
_cell.length_c   1.000
_cell.angle_alpha   90.00
_cell.angle_beta   90.00
_cell.angle_gamma   90.00
#
_symmetry.space_group_name_H-M   'P 1'
#
loop_
_entity.id
_entity.type
_entity.pdbx_description
1 polymer ?
#
loop_
_entity_poly.entity_id
_entity_poly.type
_entity_poly.pdbx_seq_one_letter_code
_entity_poly.pdbx_strand_id
1 'polypeptide(L)'
;MAGLVALAGSACTSTPPEPAVVENLSAPEMVQRAQERSDLNDYEGAALWYTAAIEKFADDVNIVTMCRYEIAFLRYKQGKYDEARQLFQALIDDYNGPDGRNMPPRFFALAQRVLQGMENQ
;
A
#
# COMPACT_ATOMS: atom_id res chain seq x y z
N MET A 1 28.26 1.59 42.14
CA MET A 1 26.80 1.48 41.93
C MET A 1 26.54 1.50 40.45
N ALA A 2 26.22 0.34 39.87
CA ALA A 2 25.79 0.24 38.49
C ALA A 2 24.31 0.65 38.42
N GLY A 3 24.01 1.76 37.76
CA GLY A 3 22.66 2.18 37.44
C GLY A 3 22.46 2.08 35.93
N LEU A 4 21.77 1.02 35.52
CA LEU A 4 21.47 0.64 34.14
C LEU A 4 20.73 1.77 33.40
N VAL A 5 21.22 2.10 32.19
CA VAL A 5 20.50 2.93 31.21
C VAL A 5 19.31 2.12 30.68
N ALA A 6 18.10 2.69 30.72
CA ALA A 6 16.95 2.16 30.01
C ALA A 6 16.53 3.16 28.92
N LEU A 7 17.05 2.93 27.71
CA LEU A 7 16.56 3.55 26.48
C LEU A 7 15.22 2.89 26.13
N ALA A 8 14.11 3.59 26.36
CA ALA A 8 12.80 3.19 25.84
C ALA A 8 12.77 3.48 24.33
N GLY A 9 12.89 2.44 23.51
CA GLY A 9 12.76 2.53 22.06
C GLY A 9 11.31 2.85 21.68
N SER A 10 11.12 3.97 21.00
CA SER A 10 9.87 4.37 20.36
C SER A 10 9.57 3.41 19.21
N ALA A 11 8.73 2.41 19.45
CA ALA A 11 8.08 1.70 18.36
C ALA A 11 7.12 2.68 17.69
N CYS A 12 7.49 3.21 16.52
CA CYS A 12 6.61 3.98 15.66
C CYS A 12 5.45 3.07 15.24
N THR A 13 4.35 3.08 16.00
CA THR A 13 3.11 2.42 15.60
C THR A 13 2.27 3.43 14.83
N SER A 14 1.96 3.13 13.58
CA SER A 14 1.12 3.98 12.75
C SER A 14 -0.33 3.73 13.11
N THR A 15 -1.04 4.79 13.52
CA THR A 15 -2.46 4.65 13.88
C THR A 15 -3.31 4.48 12.62
N PRO A 16 -4.29 3.55 12.62
CA PRO A 16 -5.32 3.46 11.58
C PRO A 16 -6.15 4.74 11.47
N PRO A 17 -6.73 5.02 10.30
CA PRO A 17 -7.64 6.14 10.15
C PRO A 17 -8.91 5.93 10.99
N GLU A 18 -9.36 7.00 11.64
CA GLU A 18 -10.60 6.97 12.44
C GLU A 18 -11.83 6.66 11.54
N PRO A 19 -12.72 5.72 11.92
CA PRO A 19 -13.86 5.32 11.09
C PRO A 19 -14.76 6.49 10.67
N ALA A 20 -15.09 7.38 11.61
CA ALA A 20 -15.92 8.56 11.33
C ALA A 20 -15.27 9.53 10.33
N VAL A 21 -13.94 9.54 10.25
CA VAL A 21 -13.22 10.31 9.22
C VAL A 21 -13.33 9.59 7.88
N VAL A 22 -13.03 8.28 7.83
CA VAL A 22 -13.11 7.47 6.61
C VAL A 22 -14.48 7.56 5.95
N GLU A 23 -15.57 7.48 6.71
CA GLU A 23 -16.95 7.52 6.21
C GLU A 23 -17.26 8.79 5.40
N ASN A 24 -16.66 9.93 5.74
CA ASN A 24 -16.96 11.22 5.13
C ASN A 24 -16.04 11.60 3.96
N LEU A 25 -15.02 10.80 3.65
CA LEU A 25 -14.02 11.13 2.63
C LEU A 25 -14.28 10.45 1.28
N SER A 26 -13.99 11.16 0.20
CA SER A 26 -13.91 10.60 -1.14
C SER A 26 -12.65 9.76 -1.34
N ALA A 27 -12.63 8.90 -2.36
CA ALA A 27 -11.46 8.08 -2.67
C ALA A 27 -10.20 8.93 -2.94
N PRO A 28 -10.25 10.03 -3.72
CA PRO A 28 -9.08 10.90 -3.91
C PRO A 28 -8.55 11.49 -2.60
N GLU A 29 -9.42 11.89 -1.67
CA GLU A 29 -8.99 12.44 -0.38
C GLU A 29 -8.35 11.39 0.53
N MET A 30 -8.77 10.12 0.44
CA MET A 30 -8.13 9.02 1.16
C MET A 30 -6.77 8.67 0.55
N VAL A 31 -6.69 8.62 -0.79
CA VAL A 31 -5.44 8.41 -1.52
C VAL A 31 -4.43 9.53 -1.21
N GLN A 32 -4.89 10.78 -1.21
CA GLN A 32 -4.05 11.94 -0.86
C GLN A 32 -3.44 11.79 0.55
N ARG A 33 -4.24 11.40 1.55
CA ARG A 33 -3.73 11.14 2.91
C ARG A 33 -2.72 10.00 2.96
N ALA A 34 -2.93 8.95 2.18
CA ALA A 34 -1.98 7.85 2.10
C ALA A 34 -0.64 8.32 1.51
N GLN A 35 -0.68 9.12 0.44
CA GLN A 35 0.50 9.70 -0.20
C GLN A 35 1.26 10.64 0.73
N GLU A 36 0.56 11.54 1.44
CA GLU A 36 1.17 12.45 2.43
C GLU A 36 1.92 11.67 3.52
N ARG A 37 1.38 10.54 3.99
CA ARG A 37 2.10 9.68 4.95
C ARG A 37 3.30 8.99 4.31
N SER A 38 3.19 8.53 3.07
CA SER A 38 4.31 7.94 2.31
C SER A 38 5.46 8.94 2.09
N ASP A 39 5.15 10.21 1.87
CA ASP A 39 6.12 11.30 1.72
C ASP A 39 6.90 11.56 3.03
N LEU A 40 6.26 11.28 4.17
CA LEU A 40 6.88 11.31 5.50
C LEU A 40 7.60 10.00 5.86
N ASN A 41 7.73 9.05 4.92
CA ASN A 41 8.21 7.67 5.14
C ASN A 41 7.36 6.84 6.13
N ASP A 42 6.16 7.30 6.47
CA ASP A 42 5.19 6.54 7.27
C ASP A 42 4.43 5.55 6.37
N TYR A 43 5.17 4.55 5.89
CA TYR A 43 4.68 3.57 4.94
C TYR A 43 3.61 2.63 5.52
N GLU A 44 3.70 2.28 6.80
CA GLU A 44 2.65 1.49 7.45
C GLU A 44 1.37 2.32 7.60
N GLY A 45 1.51 3.61 7.94
CA GLY A 45 0.40 4.53 7.99
C GLY A 45 -0.27 4.78 6.64
N ALA A 46 0.53 4.88 5.57
CA ALA A 46 0.05 4.98 4.21
C ALA A 46 -0.73 3.72 3.80
N ALA A 47 -0.20 2.53 4.11
CA ALA A 47 -0.86 1.26 3.82
C ALA A 47 -2.22 1.13 4.51
N LEU A 48 -2.37 1.65 5.74
CA LEU A 48 -3.65 1.67 6.46
C LEU A 48 -4.69 2.53 5.74
N TRP A 49 -4.31 3.68 5.19
CA TRP A 49 -5.23 4.52 4.40
C TRP A 49 -5.64 3.88 3.08
N TYR A 50 -4.70 3.26 2.36
CA TYR A 50 -5.03 2.51 1.14
C TYR A 50 -5.94 1.32 1.44
N THR A 51 -5.72 0.61 2.55
CA THR A 51 -6.57 -0.51 2.97
C THR A 51 -7.99 -0.03 3.28
N ALA A 52 -8.13 1.07 4.03
CA ALA A 52 -9.43 1.67 4.30
C ALA A 52 -10.16 2.11 3.01
N ALA A 53 -9.41 2.59 2.00
CA ALA A 53 -9.99 2.95 0.70
C ALA A 53 -10.48 1.71 -0.07
N ILE A 54 -9.73 0.60 -0.03
CA ILE A 54 -10.15 -0.69 -0.61
C ILE A 54 -11.45 -1.16 0.04
N GLU A 55 -11.53 -1.11 1.37
CA GLU A 55 -12.72 -1.54 2.11
C GLU A 55 -13.94 -0.67 1.82
N LYS A 56 -13.77 0.66 1.79
CA LYS A 56 -14.87 1.59 1.55
C LYS A 56 -15.37 1.57 0.11
N PHE A 57 -14.46 1.44 -0.86
CA PHE A 57 -14.76 1.51 -2.30
C PHE A 57 -14.58 0.13 -2.96
N ALA A 58 -14.97 -0.95 -2.27
CA ALA A 58 -14.73 -2.32 -2.70
C ALA A 58 -15.33 -2.65 -4.08
N ASP A 59 -16.41 -1.98 -4.48
CA ASP A 59 -17.05 -2.16 -5.78
C ASP A 59 -16.40 -1.33 -6.91
N ASP A 60 -15.50 -0.40 -6.58
CA ASP A 60 -14.77 0.40 -7.57
C ASP A 60 -13.43 -0.28 -7.90
N VAL A 61 -13.44 -1.08 -8.98
CA VAL A 61 -12.26 -1.79 -9.47
C VAL A 61 -11.07 -0.86 -9.74
N ASN A 62 -11.29 0.41 -10.10
CA ASN A 62 -10.19 1.34 -10.34
C ASN A 62 -9.49 1.72 -9.04
N ILE A 63 -10.27 2.04 -8.01
CA ILE A 63 -9.73 2.41 -6.68
C ILE A 63 -9.06 1.20 -6.02
N VAL A 64 -9.72 0.05 -6.04
CA VAL A 64 -9.16 -1.18 -5.46
C VAL A 64 -7.84 -1.55 -6.12
N THR A 65 -7.79 -1.53 -7.46
CA THR A 65 -6.58 -1.89 -8.21
C THR A 65 -5.44 -0.92 -7.95
N MET A 66 -5.72 0.39 -7.96
CA MET A 66 -4.74 1.43 -7.63
C MET A 66 -4.18 1.23 -6.22
N CYS A 67 -5.04 1.10 -5.21
CA CYS A 67 -4.61 0.99 -3.82
C CYS A 67 -3.79 -0.27 -3.57
N ARG A 68 -4.14 -1.40 -4.21
CA ARG A 68 -3.35 -2.64 -4.14
C ARG A 68 -1.96 -2.49 -4.75
N TYR A 69 -1.86 -1.84 -5.91
CA TYR A 69 -0.57 -1.51 -6.50
C TYR A 69 0.26 -0.62 -5.57
N GLU A 70 -0.34 0.43 -5.00
CA GLU A 70 0.36 1.35 -4.10
C GLU A 70 0.87 0.63 -2.84
N ILE A 71 0.07 -0.23 -2.20
CA ILE A 71 0.51 -1.03 -1.04
C ILE A 71 1.73 -1.90 -1.41
N ALA A 72 1.71 -2.57 -2.57
CA ALA A 72 2.86 -3.34 -3.05
C ALA A 72 4.11 -2.45 -3.25
N PHE A 73 3.91 -1.26 -3.82
CA PHE A 73 4.98 -0.28 -4.04
C PHE A 73 5.54 0.30 -2.72
N LEU A 74 4.71 0.47 -1.69
CA LEU A 74 5.18 0.85 -0.35
C LEU A 74 6.11 -0.21 0.24
N ARG A 75 5.80 -1.51 0.09
CA ARG A 75 6.70 -2.60 0.52
C ARG A 75 8.03 -2.57 -0.22
N TYR A 76 8.00 -2.29 -1.52
CA TYR A 76 9.21 -2.07 -2.31
C TYR A 76 10.04 -0.88 -1.78
N LYS A 77 9.41 0.27 -1.51
CA LYS A 77 10.09 1.45 -0.92
C LYS A 77 10.72 1.17 0.45
N GLN A 78 10.13 0.25 1.22
CA GLN A 78 10.66 -0.19 2.51
C GLN A 78 11.82 -1.19 2.42
N GLY A 79 12.21 -1.63 1.21
CA GLY A 79 13.19 -2.71 1.02
C GLY A 79 12.66 -4.10 1.38
N LYS A 80 11.35 -4.24 1.62
CA LYS A 80 10.67 -5.52 1.89
C LYS A 80 10.38 -6.23 0.58
N TYR A 81 11.44 -6.60 -0.15
CA TYR A 81 11.32 -7.05 -1.55
C TYR A 81 10.53 -8.35 -1.70
N ASP A 82 10.61 -9.28 -0.75
CA ASP A 82 9.85 -10.53 -0.82
C ASP A 82 8.34 -10.29 -0.68
N GLU A 83 7.93 -9.44 0.27
CA GLU A 83 6.53 -9.02 0.42
C GLU A 83 6.05 -8.25 -0.83
N ALA A 84 6.86 -7.31 -1.32
CA ALA A 84 6.54 -6.55 -2.53
C ALA A 84 6.34 -7.48 -3.73
N ARG A 85 7.23 -8.45 -3.92
CA ARG A 85 7.16 -9.45 -5.00
C ARG A 85 5.86 -10.25 -4.93
N GLN A 86 5.51 -10.75 -3.75
CA GLN A 86 4.26 -11.49 -3.55
C GLN A 86 3.04 -10.65 -3.90
N LEU A 87 2.99 -9.39 -3.47
CA LEU A 87 1.87 -8.50 -3.73
C LEU A 87 1.75 -8.10 -5.21
N PHE A 88 2.86 -7.80 -5.88
CA PHE A 88 2.84 -7.51 -7.31
C PHE A 88 2.46 -8.74 -8.13
N GLN A 89 2.96 -9.92 -7.78
CA GLN A 89 2.58 -11.16 -8.46
C GLN A 89 1.09 -11.45 -8.30
N ALA A 90 0.56 -11.34 -7.09
CA ALA A 90 -0.87 -11.53 -6.84
C ALA A 90 -1.73 -10.54 -7.66
N LEU A 91 -1.31 -9.29 -7.77
CA LEU A 91 -1.99 -8.30 -8.61
C LEU A 91 -1.93 -8.68 -10.10
N ILE A 92 -0.78 -9.11 -10.60
CA ILE A 92 -0.58 -9.57 -11.98
C ILE A 92 -1.43 -10.82 -12.28
N ASP A 93 -1.53 -11.74 -11.34
CA ASP A 93 -2.33 -12.95 -11.48
C ASP A 93 -3.82 -12.61 -11.62
N ASP A 94 -4.33 -11.62 -10.87
CA ASP A 94 -5.70 -11.13 -11.03
C ASP A 94 -5.94 -10.51 -12.42
N TYR A 95 -4.97 -9.76 -12.96
CA TYR A 95 -5.04 -9.25 -14.34
C TYR A 95 -5.08 -10.37 -15.39
N ASN A 96 -4.47 -11.51 -15.12
CA ASN A 96 -4.52 -12.68 -16.01
C ASN A 96 -5.78 -13.54 -15.78
N GLY A 97 -6.55 -13.24 -14.74
CA GLY A 97 -7.80 -13.91 -14.41
C GLY A 97 -9.01 -13.44 -15.22
N PRO A 98 -10.20 -14.03 -14.98
CA PRO A 98 -11.43 -13.74 -15.71
C PRO A 98 -11.84 -12.26 -15.70
N ASP A 99 -11.57 -11.57 -14.59
CA ASP A 99 -11.99 -10.18 -14.36
C ASP A 99 -10.91 -9.16 -14.75
N GLY A 100 -9.70 -9.60 -15.11
CA GLY A 100 -8.56 -8.74 -15.39
C GLY A 100 -8.80 -7.73 -16.52
N ARG A 101 -9.66 -8.07 -17.49
CA ARG A 101 -10.05 -7.16 -18.58
C ARG A 101 -10.78 -5.90 -18.11
N ASN A 102 -11.40 -5.94 -16.93
CA ASN A 102 -12.13 -4.82 -16.34
C ASN A 102 -11.23 -3.94 -15.46
N MET A 103 -10.01 -4.40 -15.16
CA MET A 103 -9.07 -3.67 -14.31
C MET A 103 -8.31 -2.60 -15.12
N PRO A 104 -7.94 -1.46 -14.51
CA PRO A 104 -7.22 -0.39 -15.19
C PRO A 104 -5.84 -0.87 -15.70
N PRO A 105 -5.55 -0.85 -17.01
CA PRO A 105 -4.36 -1.51 -17.58
C PRO A 105 -3.03 -0.86 -17.17
N ARG A 106 -3.05 0.40 -16.70
CA ARG A 106 -1.84 1.12 -16.29
C ARG A 106 -1.11 0.42 -15.14
N PHE A 107 -1.83 -0.09 -14.14
CA PHE A 107 -1.17 -0.68 -12.97
C PHE A 107 -0.59 -2.08 -13.26
N PHE A 108 -1.09 -2.79 -14.27
CA PHE A 108 -0.47 -4.01 -14.77
C PHE A 108 0.94 -3.75 -15.30
N ALA A 109 1.07 -2.78 -16.22
CA ALA A 109 2.37 -2.42 -16.79
C ALA A 109 3.36 -1.89 -15.75
N LEU A 110 2.87 -1.16 -14.74
CA LEU A 110 3.71 -0.69 -13.63
C LEU A 110 4.16 -1.85 -12.73
N ALA A 111 3.25 -2.74 -12.34
CA ALA A 111 3.57 -3.91 -11.52
C ALA A 111 4.62 -4.81 -12.19
N GLN A 112 4.45 -5.10 -13.49
CA GLN A 112 5.41 -5.88 -14.27
C GLN A 112 6.79 -5.22 -14.31
N ARG A 113 6.84 -3.89 -14.53
CA ARG A 113 8.11 -3.15 -14.58
C ARG A 113 8.83 -3.19 -13.24
N VAL A 114 8.13 -2.98 -12.14
CA VAL A 114 8.74 -3.02 -10.79
C VAL A 114 9.22 -4.43 -10.47
N LEU A 115 8.40 -5.44 -10.75
CA LEU A 115 8.75 -6.85 -10.54
C LEU A 115 10.01 -7.25 -11.32
N GLN A 116 10.05 -6.97 -12.62
CA GLN A 116 11.23 -7.20 -13.46
C GLN A 116 12.46 -6.45 -12.94
N GLY A 117 12.28 -5.22 -12.46
CA GLY A 117 13.35 -4.43 -11.85
C GLY A 117 13.93 -5.06 -10.57
N MET A 118 13.14 -5.82 -9.81
CA MET A 118 13.59 -6.54 -8.62
C MET A 118 14.27 -7.88 -8.94
N GLU A 119 13.97 -8.50 -10.08
CA GLU A 119 14.57 -9.78 -10.51
C GLU A 119 15.97 -9.62 -11.11
N ASN A 120 16.30 -8.42 -11.59
CA ASN A 120 17.58 -8.10 -12.22
C ASN A 120 18.64 -7.56 -11.24
N GLN A 121 18.38 -7.62 -9.93
CA GLN A 121 19.28 -7.20 -8.84
C GLN A 121 19.88 -8.42 -8.15
#